data_AF-A0A2T6E6X2-F1
#
_entry.id   AF-A0A2T6E6X2-F1
#
_cell.length_a   1.000
_cell.length_b   1.000
_cell.length_c   1.000
_cell.angle_alpha   90.00
_cell.angle_beta   90.00
_cell.angle_gamma   90.00
#
_symmetry.space_group_name_H-M   'P 1'
#
loop_
_entity.id
_entity.type
_entity.pdbx_description
1 polymer ?
#
loop_
_entity_poly.entity_id
_entity_poly.type
_entity_poly.pdbx_seq_one_letter_code
_entity_poly.pdbx_strand_id
1 'polypeptide(L)'
;MTPYCLDLRSAVIEPALHQAQLSDPGLPAWLEAVASAQCQHSRLYRFGPFGMTAWQHKRVWDEYIAQWPELACQVRGLASQRRFLTDPHQELCLNWGYATALAALNARFHAGGSVDQLSTDQAIELWRQACHRGRRVDDSLFRRTYASDLSTRAA
;
A
#
# COMPACT_ATOMS: atom_id res chain seq x y z
N MET A 1 28.98 0.70 -9.51
CA MET A 1 27.80 1.40 -10.06
C MET A 1 26.69 0.37 -10.25
N THR A 2 25.68 0.36 -9.37
CA THR A 2 24.42 -0.38 -9.58
C THR A 2 23.54 0.51 -10.45
N PRO A 3 23.38 0.23 -11.76
CA PRO A 3 23.00 1.28 -12.69
C PRO A 3 21.57 1.82 -12.50
N TYR A 4 20.64 1.08 -11.87
CA TYR A 4 19.27 1.56 -11.66
C TYR A 4 18.59 0.88 -10.45
N CYS A 5 19.14 1.01 -9.24
CA CYS A 5 18.36 0.69 -8.05
C CYS A 5 17.48 1.89 -7.72
N LEU A 6 16.30 1.95 -8.35
CA LEU A 6 15.29 2.95 -7.99
C LEU A 6 14.85 2.71 -6.55
N ASP A 7 14.98 3.73 -5.72
CA ASP A 7 14.32 3.74 -4.42
C ASP A 7 12.80 3.80 -4.67
N LEU A 8 12.11 2.72 -4.33
CA LEU A 8 10.66 2.58 -4.52
C LEU A 8 9.90 3.70 -3.81
N ARG A 9 10.41 4.16 -2.67
CA ARG A 9 9.77 5.19 -1.87
C ARG A 9 9.71 6.52 -2.61
N SER A 10 10.86 7.08 -2.96
CA SER A 10 10.95 8.37 -3.64
C SER A 10 10.46 8.30 -5.10
N ALA A 11 10.64 7.18 -5.79
CA ALA A 11 10.27 7.06 -7.20
C ALA A 11 8.77 6.84 -7.43
N VAL A 12 8.06 6.21 -6.48
CA VAL A 12 6.67 5.77 -6.69
C VAL A 12 5.77 6.06 -5.51
N ILE A 13 6.16 5.67 -4.28
CA ILE A 13 5.26 5.74 -3.12
C ILE A 13 4.90 7.19 -2.80
N GLU A 14 5.91 8.05 -2.59
CA GLU A 14 5.68 9.44 -2.21
C GLU A 14 4.97 10.26 -3.31
N PRO A 15 5.37 10.18 -4.60
CA PRO A 15 4.62 10.86 -5.67
C PRO A 15 3.17 10.40 -5.77
N ALA A 16 2.90 9.10 -5.62
CA ALA A 16 1.55 8.57 -5.71
C ALA A 16 0.67 8.99 -4.54
N LEU A 17 1.22 9.01 -3.31
CA LEU A 17 0.51 9.53 -2.13
C LEU A 17 0.20 11.01 -2.28
N HIS A 18 1.16 11.81 -2.77
CA HIS A 18 0.95 13.23 -3.04
C HIS A 18 -0.14 13.45 -4.09
N GLN A 19 -0.09 12.72 -5.22
CA GLN A 19 -1.09 12.83 -6.27
C GLN A 19 -2.48 12.36 -5.84
N ALA A 20 -2.56 11.35 -4.96
CA ALA A 20 -3.79 10.89 -4.33
C ALA A 20 -4.28 11.79 -3.18
N GLN A 21 -3.55 12.87 -2.84
CA GLN A 21 -3.83 13.77 -1.72
C GLN A 21 -3.92 13.04 -0.36
N LEU A 22 -3.11 11.98 -0.18
CA LEU A 22 -3.03 11.19 1.04
C LEU A 22 -1.89 11.69 1.91
N SER A 23 -2.16 12.76 2.66
CA SER A 23 -1.21 13.38 3.59
C SER A 23 -1.19 12.64 4.94
N ASP A 24 -0.44 11.55 5.02
CA ASP A 24 -0.15 10.84 6.28
C ASP A 24 1.33 10.46 6.30
N PRO A 25 2.13 11.01 7.24
CA PRO A 25 3.57 10.79 7.29
C PRO A 25 3.99 9.36 7.65
N GLY A 26 3.09 8.52 8.20
CA GLY A 26 3.35 7.11 8.48
C GLY A 26 3.19 6.20 7.26
N LEU A 27 2.43 6.63 6.25
CA LEU A 27 2.13 5.81 5.07
C LEU A 27 3.36 5.43 4.25
N PRO A 28 4.30 6.34 3.92
CA PRO A 28 5.47 5.98 3.12
C PRO A 28 6.28 4.83 3.74
N ALA A 29 6.60 4.97 5.03
CA ALA A 29 7.36 3.98 5.79
C ALA A 29 6.62 2.63 5.88
N TRP A 30 5.31 2.67 6.14
CA TRP A 30 4.49 1.47 6.20
C TRP A 30 4.43 0.76 4.85
N LEU A 31 4.17 1.48 3.75
CA LEU A 31 4.09 0.93 2.40
C LEU A 31 5.41 0.33 1.93
N GLU A 32 6.53 0.98 2.24
CA GLU A 32 7.87 0.47 1.94
C GLU A 32 8.15 -0.85 2.67
N ALA A 33 7.79 -0.92 3.95
CA ALA A 33 7.91 -2.15 4.75
C ALA A 33 7.01 -3.27 4.22
N VAL A 34 5.77 -2.95 3.82
CA VAL A 34 4.85 -3.91 3.17
C VAL A 34 5.45 -4.44 1.86
N ALA A 35 5.89 -3.56 0.97
CA ALA A 35 6.44 -3.93 -0.32
C ALA A 35 7.70 -4.79 -0.18
N SER A 36 8.57 -4.44 0.78
CA SER A 36 9.74 -5.22 1.15
C SER A 36 9.34 -6.62 1.60
N ALA A 37 8.44 -6.75 2.58
CA ALA A 37 8.02 -8.05 3.08
C ALA A 37 7.33 -8.90 2.00
N GLN A 38 6.51 -8.30 1.15
CA GLN A 38 5.79 -9.01 0.09
C GLN A 38 6.71 -9.54 -1.02
N CYS A 39 7.92 -8.98 -1.21
CA CYS A 39 8.86 -9.45 -2.22
C CYS A 39 9.33 -10.90 -1.99
N GLN A 40 9.27 -11.38 -0.74
CA GLN A 40 9.67 -12.74 -0.35
C GLN A 40 8.53 -13.77 -0.45
N HIS A 41 7.31 -13.35 -0.79
CA HIS A 41 6.12 -14.21 -0.73
C HIS A 41 5.62 -14.60 -2.13
N SER A 42 5.13 -15.85 -2.24
CA SER A 42 4.48 -16.35 -3.46
C SER A 42 3.27 -15.50 -3.86
N ARG A 43 3.21 -15.10 -5.14
CA ARG A 43 2.18 -14.21 -5.71
C ARG A 43 0.85 -14.89 -6.03
N LEU A 44 0.64 -16.13 -5.58
CA LEU A 44 -0.61 -16.84 -5.87
C LEU A 44 -1.80 -16.06 -5.29
N TYR A 45 -2.66 -15.58 -6.19
CA TYR A 45 -3.89 -14.82 -5.90
C TYR A 45 -3.68 -13.44 -5.24
N ARG A 46 -2.47 -12.87 -5.34
CA ARG A 46 -2.12 -11.55 -4.81
C ARG A 46 -1.61 -10.65 -5.92
N PHE A 47 -2.04 -9.41 -5.92
CA PHE A 47 -1.73 -8.44 -6.95
C PHE A 47 -0.79 -7.37 -6.45
N GLY A 48 0.12 -6.95 -7.33
CA GLY A 48 0.98 -5.81 -7.11
C GLY A 48 2.05 -5.97 -6.04
N PRO A 49 2.78 -4.88 -5.76
CA PRO A 49 3.86 -4.87 -4.77
C PRO A 49 3.34 -5.03 -3.33
N PHE A 50 2.08 -4.70 -3.05
CA PHE A 50 1.51 -4.72 -1.69
C PHE A 50 0.72 -5.98 -1.36
N GLY A 51 0.59 -6.92 -2.31
CA GLY A 51 0.06 -8.25 -2.04
C GLY A 51 -1.45 -8.31 -1.78
N MET A 52 -2.22 -7.31 -2.23
CA MET A 52 -3.67 -7.25 -2.07
C MET A 52 -4.37 -8.33 -2.89
N THR A 53 -5.45 -8.88 -2.36
CA THR A 53 -6.34 -9.83 -3.06
C THR A 53 -7.43 -9.09 -3.86
N ALA A 54 -8.02 -9.75 -4.86
CA ALA A 54 -9.14 -9.19 -5.61
C ALA A 54 -10.31 -8.77 -4.71
N TRP A 55 -10.56 -9.53 -3.65
CA TRP A 55 -11.60 -9.19 -2.67
C TRP A 55 -11.24 -7.95 -1.85
N GLN A 56 -10.00 -7.81 -1.37
CA GLN A 56 -9.58 -6.60 -0.63
C GLN A 56 -9.71 -5.36 -1.50
N HIS A 57 -9.30 -5.47 -2.77
CA HIS A 57 -9.49 -4.41 -3.74
C HIS A 57 -10.96 -4.02 -3.89
N LYS A 58 -11.84 -4.98 -4.16
CA LYS A 58 -13.27 -4.70 -4.31
C LYS A 58 -13.88 -4.11 -3.04
N ARG A 59 -13.54 -4.66 -1.89
CA ARG A 59 -14.06 -4.22 -0.60
C ARG A 59 -13.69 -2.77 -0.29
N VAL A 60 -12.40 -2.41 -0.35
CA VAL A 60 -12.00 -1.02 -0.06
C VAL A 60 -12.61 -0.06 -1.09
N TRP A 61 -12.77 -0.51 -2.35
CA TRP A 61 -13.43 0.29 -3.36
C TRP A 61 -14.89 0.57 -3.01
N ASP A 62 -15.68 -0.48 -2.78
CA ASP A 62 -17.13 -0.38 -2.59
C ASP A 62 -17.50 0.22 -1.22
N GLU A 63 -16.81 -0.19 -0.15
CA GLU A 63 -17.15 0.19 1.23
C GLU A 63 -16.52 1.52 1.68
N TYR A 64 -15.45 1.98 1.02
CA TYR A 64 -14.73 3.18 1.44
C TYR A 64 -14.55 4.20 0.32
N ILE A 65 -13.91 3.85 -0.79
CA ILE A 65 -13.54 4.83 -1.82
C ILE A 65 -14.78 5.37 -2.55
N ALA A 66 -15.69 4.49 -2.95
CA ALA A 66 -16.91 4.86 -3.68
C ALA A 66 -17.89 5.72 -2.87
N GLN A 67 -17.74 5.76 -1.53
CA GLN A 67 -18.54 6.62 -0.66
C GLN A 67 -18.18 8.10 -0.80
N TRP A 68 -17.01 8.42 -1.37
CA TRP A 68 -16.49 9.77 -1.50
C TRP A 68 -16.14 10.06 -2.98
N PRO A 69 -17.04 10.70 -3.75
CA PRO A 69 -16.87 10.86 -5.19
C PRO A 69 -15.55 11.54 -5.60
N GLU A 70 -15.11 12.55 -4.86
CA GLU A 70 -13.84 13.24 -5.13
C GLU A 70 -12.63 12.31 -4.96
N LEU A 71 -12.59 11.55 -3.86
CA LEU A 71 -11.56 10.55 -3.60
C LEU A 71 -11.57 9.45 -4.67
N ALA A 72 -12.75 8.95 -5.02
CA ALA A 72 -12.91 7.95 -6.08
C ALA A 72 -12.35 8.45 -7.42
N CYS A 73 -12.66 9.69 -7.80
CA CYS A 73 -12.12 10.32 -9.01
C CYS A 73 -10.60 10.46 -8.96
N GLN A 74 -10.03 10.93 -7.85
CA GLN A 74 -8.59 11.08 -7.68
C GLN A 74 -7.84 9.74 -7.80
N VAL A 75 -8.30 8.74 -7.06
CA VAL A 75 -7.70 7.40 -7.06
C VAL A 75 -7.90 6.71 -8.41
N ARG A 76 -9.07 6.85 -9.03
CA ARG A 76 -9.34 6.33 -10.38
C ARG A 76 -8.46 6.97 -11.44
N GLY A 77 -8.15 8.26 -11.27
CA GLY A 77 -7.28 9.03 -12.17
C GLY A 77 -5.83 8.53 -12.20
N LEU A 78 -5.39 7.83 -11.16
CA LEU A 78 -4.10 7.14 -11.15
C LEU A 78 -4.10 5.89 -12.01
N ALA A 79 -5.22 5.15 -12.07
CA ALA A 79 -5.32 3.91 -12.82
C ALA A 79 -5.39 4.14 -14.34
N SER A 80 -5.07 3.12 -15.13
CA SER A 80 -5.23 3.23 -16.58
C SER A 80 -6.70 3.42 -16.96
N GLN A 81 -6.98 4.15 -18.05
CA GLN A 81 -8.35 4.38 -18.49
C GLN A 81 -9.02 3.10 -18.99
N ARG A 82 -8.34 2.36 -19.88
CA ARG A 82 -8.92 1.19 -20.57
C ARG A 82 -8.99 -0.05 -19.69
N ARG A 83 -7.88 -0.39 -19.01
CA ARG A 83 -7.75 -1.70 -18.38
C ARG A 83 -8.44 -1.77 -17.02
N PHE A 84 -8.57 -0.66 -16.30
CA PHE A 84 -9.40 -0.60 -15.10
C PHE A 84 -10.86 -1.02 -15.38
N LEU A 85 -11.41 -0.71 -16.55
CA LEU A 85 -12.79 -1.08 -16.91
C LEU A 85 -12.94 -2.55 -17.28
N THR A 86 -11.87 -3.21 -17.73
CA THR A 86 -11.92 -4.61 -18.17
C THR A 86 -11.46 -5.60 -17.10
N ASP A 87 -10.39 -5.26 -16.38
CA ASP A 87 -9.84 -6.05 -15.28
C ASP A 87 -9.20 -5.09 -14.25
N PRO A 88 -10.01 -4.55 -13.32
CA PRO A 88 -9.54 -3.59 -12.33
C PRO A 88 -8.49 -4.20 -11.39
N HIS A 89 -8.53 -5.51 -11.12
CA HIS A 89 -7.56 -6.15 -10.22
C HIS A 89 -6.17 -6.20 -10.84
N GLN A 90 -6.09 -6.36 -12.16
CA GLN A 90 -4.82 -6.34 -12.88
C GLN A 90 -4.11 -4.97 -12.85
N GLU A 91 -4.82 -3.87 -12.59
CA GLU A 91 -4.20 -2.55 -12.41
C GLU A 91 -3.22 -2.54 -11.24
N LEU A 92 -3.49 -3.30 -10.19
CA LEU A 92 -2.60 -3.40 -9.03
C LEU A 92 -1.22 -3.95 -9.38
N CYS A 93 -1.11 -4.77 -10.43
CA CYS A 93 0.17 -5.29 -10.91
C CYS A 93 0.90 -4.33 -11.85
N LEU A 94 0.17 -3.58 -12.67
CA LEU A 94 0.75 -2.75 -13.74
C LEU A 94 0.97 -1.30 -13.37
N ASN A 95 0.17 -0.79 -12.44
CA ASN A 95 0.17 0.61 -12.08
C ASN A 95 0.49 0.75 -10.60
N TRP A 96 1.76 0.95 -10.30
CA TRP A 96 2.22 0.99 -8.92
C TRP A 96 1.73 2.25 -8.20
N GLY A 97 1.50 3.37 -8.90
CA GLY A 97 0.89 4.54 -8.29
C GLY A 97 -0.53 4.28 -7.81
N TYR A 98 -1.35 3.64 -8.66
CA TYR A 98 -2.68 3.17 -8.27
C TYR A 98 -2.61 2.15 -7.12
N ALA A 99 -1.72 1.17 -7.21
CA ALA A 99 -1.54 0.16 -6.17
C ALA A 99 -1.15 0.78 -4.82
N THR A 100 -0.28 1.80 -4.82
CA THR A 100 0.14 2.55 -3.63
C THR A 100 -1.04 3.26 -3.00
N ALA A 101 -1.81 4.04 -3.79
CA ALA A 101 -2.97 4.76 -3.28
C ALA A 101 -4.02 3.80 -2.69
N LEU A 102 -4.26 2.66 -3.35
CA LEU A 102 -5.23 1.68 -2.88
C LEU A 102 -4.77 0.99 -1.59
N ALA A 103 -3.49 0.60 -1.51
CA ALA A 103 -2.92 -0.01 -0.31
C ALA A 103 -2.96 0.97 0.88
N ALA A 104 -2.63 2.23 0.65
CA ALA A 104 -2.71 3.30 1.65
C ALA A 104 -4.13 3.52 2.17
N LEU A 105 -5.12 3.60 1.27
CA LEU A 105 -6.53 3.77 1.65
C LEU A 105 -7.07 2.57 2.40
N ASN A 106 -6.68 1.37 1.99
CA ASN A 106 -7.06 0.15 2.68
C ASN A 106 -6.42 0.06 4.08
N ALA A 107 -5.17 0.53 4.23
CA ALA A 107 -4.55 0.67 5.54
C ALA A 107 -5.32 1.66 6.43
N ARG A 108 -5.63 2.86 5.92
CA ARG A 108 -6.43 3.85 6.68
C ARG A 108 -7.81 3.34 7.05
N PHE A 109 -8.47 2.60 6.15
CA PHE A 109 -9.76 1.98 6.40
C PHE A 109 -9.71 0.99 7.59
N HIS A 110 -8.65 0.21 7.69
CA HIS A 110 -8.45 -0.73 8.80
C HIS A 110 -7.93 -0.07 10.09
N ALA A 111 -7.09 0.96 9.97
CA ALA A 111 -6.56 1.70 11.12
C ALA A 111 -7.62 2.59 11.79
N GLY A 112 -8.67 2.98 11.05
CA GLY A 112 -9.68 3.92 11.53
C GLY A 112 -9.15 5.36 11.69
N GLY A 113 -8.01 5.69 11.05
CA GLY A 113 -7.32 6.95 11.28
C GLY A 113 -5.94 7.03 10.61
N SER A 114 -5.05 7.78 11.25
CA SER A 114 -3.65 7.99 10.83
C SER A 114 -2.77 6.78 11.16
N VAL A 115 -1.76 6.54 10.31
CA VAL A 115 -0.76 5.46 10.41
C VAL A 115 0.57 5.95 11.02
N ASP A 116 0.68 7.25 11.32
CA ASP A 116 1.93 7.89 11.72
C ASP A 116 2.59 7.34 13.00
N GLN A 117 1.78 7.07 14.02
CA GLN A 117 2.26 6.77 15.38
C GLN A 117 2.12 5.29 15.74
N LEU A 118 2.04 4.42 14.74
CA LEU A 118 1.92 2.99 15.00
C LEU A 118 3.24 2.44 15.54
N SER A 119 3.16 1.68 16.63
CA SER A 119 4.26 0.81 17.03
C SER A 119 4.52 -0.24 15.95
N THR A 120 5.72 -0.82 15.92
CA THR A 120 6.05 -1.89 14.97
C THR A 120 5.03 -3.03 15.01
N ASP A 121 4.54 -3.42 16.19
CA ASP A 121 3.54 -4.47 16.32
C ASP A 121 2.17 -4.05 15.79
N GLN A 122 1.75 -2.80 16.01
CA GLN A 122 0.52 -2.26 15.44
C GLN A 122 0.60 -2.15 13.91
N ALA A 123 1.75 -1.75 13.38
CA ALA A 123 2.00 -1.65 11.94
C ALA A 123 1.93 -3.02 11.24
N ILE A 124 2.45 -4.07 11.89
CA ILE A 124 2.37 -5.46 11.40
C ILE A 124 0.94 -5.97 11.46
N GLU A 125 0.23 -5.70 12.55
CA GLU A 125 -1.18 -6.10 12.65
C GLU A 125 -2.02 -5.41 11.58
N LEU A 126 -1.77 -4.12 11.35
CA LEU A 126 -2.39 -3.39 10.25
C LEU A 126 -2.07 -4.01 8.89
N TRP A 127 -0.82 -4.40 8.64
CA TRP A 127 -0.44 -5.10 7.40
C TRP A 127 -1.17 -6.45 7.26
N ARG A 128 -1.30 -7.22 8.34
CA ARG A 128 -2.04 -8.48 8.34
C ARG A 128 -3.51 -8.28 8.01
N GLN A 129 -4.13 -7.23 8.54
CA GLN A 129 -5.53 -6.90 8.27
C GLN A 129 -5.73 -6.40 6.84
N ALA A 130 -4.96 -5.38 6.45
CA ALA A 130 -5.08 -4.71 5.16
C ALA A 130 -4.71 -5.64 4.00
N CYS A 131 -3.61 -6.40 4.09
CA CYS A 131 -3.08 -7.16 2.95
C CYS A 131 -3.22 -8.68 3.08
N HIS A 132 -3.30 -9.25 4.29
CA HIS A 132 -3.26 -10.72 4.47
C HIS A 132 -4.49 -11.37 5.10
N ARG A 133 -5.57 -10.62 5.36
CA ARG A 133 -6.80 -11.13 6.04
C ARG A 133 -6.46 -11.92 7.32
N GLY A 134 -5.47 -11.48 8.10
CA GLY A 134 -5.08 -12.12 9.35
C GLY A 134 -4.35 -13.47 9.19
N ARG A 135 -3.93 -13.87 7.97
CA ARG A 135 -3.05 -15.05 7.82
C ARG A 135 -1.67 -14.75 8.42
N ARG A 136 -1.04 -15.78 9.00
CA ARG A 136 0.33 -15.67 9.53
C ARG A 136 1.29 -15.48 8.35
N VAL A 137 2.04 -14.39 8.40
CA VAL A 137 3.06 -14.01 7.40
C VAL A 137 4.37 -13.87 8.15
N ASP A 138 5.48 -14.20 7.51
CA ASP A 138 6.80 -13.85 8.04
C ASP A 138 6.92 -12.33 8.08
N ASP A 139 7.03 -11.79 9.29
CA ASP A 139 7.10 -10.36 9.57
C ASP A 139 8.53 -9.87 9.83
N SER A 140 9.54 -10.73 9.73
CA SER A 140 10.94 -10.40 10.04
C SER A 140 11.48 -9.27 9.16
N LEU A 141 11.23 -9.34 7.84
CA LEU A 141 11.63 -8.30 6.91
C LEU A 141 10.85 -7.00 7.13
N PHE A 142 9.55 -7.10 7.36
CA PHE A 142 8.71 -5.94 7.70
C PHE A 142 9.25 -5.21 8.92
N ARG A 143 9.48 -5.94 10.03
CA ARG A 143 10.02 -5.43 11.29
C ARG A 143 11.32 -4.66 11.06
N ARG A 144 12.24 -5.26 10.32
CA ARG A 144 13.55 -4.65 10.05
C ARG A 144 13.42 -3.35 9.26
N THR A 145 12.66 -3.36 8.16
CA THR A 145 12.50 -2.17 7.31
C THR A 145 11.79 -1.05 8.09
N TYR A 146 10.68 -1.36 8.76
CA TYR A 146 9.90 -0.36 9.49
C TYR A 146 10.64 0.22 10.70
N ALA A 147 11.35 -0.61 11.47
CA ALA A 147 12.14 -0.13 12.61
C ALA A 147 13.34 0.73 12.19
N SER A 148 13.97 0.41 11.05
CA SER A 148 15.03 1.25 10.48
C SER A 148 14.51 2.66 10.18
N ASP A 149 13.32 2.75 9.57
CA ASP A 149 12.71 4.04 9.23
C ASP A 149 12.31 4.85 10.48
N LEU A 150 11.67 4.22 11.46
CA LEU A 150 11.36 4.87 12.75
C LEU A 150 12.62 5.43 13.43
N SER A 151 13.75 4.72 13.34
CA SER A 151 15.03 5.18 13.89
C SER A 151 15.57 6.40 13.15
N THR A 152 15.42 6.45 11.83
CA THR A 152 15.80 7.62 11.00
C THR A 152 14.93 8.84 11.28
N ARG A 153 13.63 8.64 11.58
CA ARG A 153 12.70 9.74 11.90
C ARG A 153 12.89 10.33 13.30
N ALA A 154 13.51 9.57 14.21
CA ALA A 154 13.78 9.99 15.59
C ALA A 154 15.14 10.71 15.76
N ALA A 155 16.00 10.67 14.76
CA ALA A 155 17.32 11.32 14.72
C ALA A 155 17.26 12.69 14.05
#